data_AF-A0A4Q3SPA7-F1
#
_entry.id   AF-A0A4Q3SPA7-F1
#
_cell.length_a   1.000
_cell.length_b   1.000
_cell.length_c   1.000
_cell.angle_alpha   90.00
_cell.angle_beta   90.00
_cell.angle_gamma   90.00
#
_symmetry.space_group_name_H-M   'P 1'
#
loop_
_entity.id
_entity.type
_entity.pdbx_description
1 polymer ?
#
loop_
_entity_poly.entity_id
_entity_poly.type
_entity_poly.pdbx_seq_one_letter_code
_entity_poly.pdbx_strand_id
1 'polypeptide(L)'
;MIPPPRAPYAEDSSLSLGRKVAEAESRTRTPFARDRDRIIHATAFRRLKEKTQVFVAHEGDHFRTRLTHSLEVAQVARSLATALGLEADLAETIALAHDLGHPPFGHAGEDELQIQMEPFGGFDHNVQTFRVVTKLERRYPRWEGLNLTWETLEGVIKHNGPVSEKLDRPSWNAIAEFDKDYDLGLSTWASAEAQVAALADDIAYNN
;
A
#
# COMPACT_ATOMS: atom_id res chain seq x y z
N MET A 1 21.15 -9.29 -17.98
CA MET A 1 20.91 -10.50 -17.17
C MET A 1 19.46 -10.89 -17.40
N ILE A 2 19.17 -12.15 -17.74
CA ILE A 2 17.79 -12.63 -17.93
C ILE A 2 17.16 -12.75 -16.53
N PRO A 3 15.91 -12.27 -16.30
CA PRO A 3 15.25 -12.46 -15.02
C PRO A 3 15.18 -13.95 -14.66
N PRO A 4 15.35 -14.33 -13.39
CA PRO A 4 15.13 -15.72 -12.99
C PRO A 4 13.68 -16.14 -13.29
N PRO A 5 13.42 -17.45 -13.46
CA PRO A 5 12.05 -17.94 -13.49
C PRO A 5 11.33 -17.59 -12.18
N ARG A 6 10.00 -17.52 -12.23
CA ARG A 6 9.18 -17.25 -11.05
C ARG A 6 9.49 -18.25 -9.93
N ALA A 7 9.77 -17.73 -8.73
CA ALA A 7 10.04 -18.52 -7.55
C ALA A 7 8.79 -19.28 -7.09
N PRO A 8 8.91 -20.45 -6.44
CA PRO A 8 7.76 -21.23 -5.99
C PRO A 8 6.96 -20.54 -4.86
N TYR A 9 7.54 -19.54 -4.21
CA TYR A 9 6.94 -18.74 -3.14
C TYR A 9 6.46 -17.36 -3.62
N ALA A 10 6.60 -17.05 -4.92
CA ALA A 10 6.11 -15.82 -5.50
C ALA A 10 4.61 -15.90 -5.78
N GLU A 11 3.93 -14.77 -5.70
CA GLU A 11 2.54 -14.69 -6.09
C GLU A 11 2.37 -14.96 -7.60
N ASP A 12 1.23 -15.57 -7.95
CA ASP A 12 0.86 -15.83 -9.34
C ASP A 12 -0.39 -15.04 -9.69
N SER A 13 -0.22 -14.02 -10.53
CA SER A 13 -1.34 -13.17 -10.96
C SER A 13 -2.46 -13.95 -11.67
N SER A 14 -2.20 -15.15 -12.22
CA SER A 14 -3.21 -16.03 -12.80
C SER A 14 -4.00 -16.86 -11.77
N LEU A 15 -3.49 -16.95 -10.54
CA LEU A 15 -4.12 -17.63 -9.40
C LEU A 15 -4.65 -16.64 -8.35
N SER A 16 -4.77 -15.36 -8.70
CA SER A 16 -5.24 -14.33 -7.77
C SER A 16 -6.59 -14.72 -7.17
N LEU A 17 -6.74 -14.48 -5.87
CA LEU A 17 -7.99 -14.67 -5.12
C LEU A 17 -9.07 -13.65 -5.53
N GLY A 18 -8.73 -12.70 -6.40
CA GLY A 18 -9.67 -11.81 -7.05
C GLY A 18 -9.93 -10.55 -6.24
N ARG A 19 -11.15 -10.02 -6.35
CA ARG A 19 -11.53 -8.70 -5.87
C ARG A 19 -12.85 -8.78 -5.12
N LYS A 20 -13.06 -7.89 -4.14
CA LYS A 20 -14.30 -7.84 -3.36
C LYS A 20 -15.56 -7.64 -4.21
N VAL A 21 -15.50 -6.77 -5.22
CA VAL A 21 -16.59 -6.61 -6.18
C VAL A 21 -16.19 -7.26 -7.50
N ALA A 22 -16.96 -8.24 -7.93
CA ALA A 22 -16.71 -8.95 -9.18
C ALA A 22 -16.69 -7.98 -10.37
N GLU A 23 -15.65 -8.09 -11.19
CA GLU A 23 -15.51 -7.35 -12.43
C GLU A 23 -14.84 -8.22 -13.50
N ALA A 24 -15.14 -7.94 -14.76
CA ALA A 24 -14.50 -8.65 -15.87
C ALA A 24 -12.98 -8.40 -15.86
N GLU A 25 -12.22 -9.45 -16.17
CA GLU A 25 -10.78 -9.38 -16.30
C GLU A 25 -10.33 -8.42 -17.40
N SER A 26 -9.12 -7.88 -17.23
CA SER A 26 -8.53 -7.01 -18.23
C SER A 26 -7.95 -7.84 -19.38
N ARG A 27 -8.28 -7.48 -20.63
CA ARG A 27 -7.78 -8.18 -21.82
C ARG A 27 -6.27 -8.02 -22.06
N THR A 28 -5.64 -7.03 -21.43
CA THR A 28 -4.27 -6.59 -21.75
C THR A 28 -3.35 -6.45 -20.54
N ARG A 29 -3.87 -6.66 -19.32
CA ARG A 29 -3.12 -6.41 -18.07
C ARG A 29 -3.40 -7.53 -17.08
N THR A 30 -2.37 -7.91 -16.34
CA THR A 30 -2.52 -8.77 -15.16
C THR A 30 -3.38 -8.07 -14.09
N PRO A 31 -3.96 -8.82 -13.13
CA PRO A 31 -4.65 -8.23 -11.99
C PRO A 31 -3.81 -7.20 -11.22
N PHE A 32 -2.51 -7.47 -11.00
CA PHE A 32 -1.60 -6.59 -10.26
C PHE A 32 -1.23 -5.34 -11.06
N ALA A 33 -0.94 -5.47 -12.36
CA ALA A 33 -0.72 -4.30 -13.23
C ALA A 33 -1.96 -3.37 -13.29
N ARG A 34 -3.16 -3.95 -13.26
CA ARG A 34 -4.41 -3.17 -13.20
C ARG A 34 -4.54 -2.42 -11.88
N ASP A 35 -4.08 -2.99 -10.77
CA ASP A 35 -4.09 -2.34 -9.46
C ASP A 35 -3.10 -1.20 -9.39
N ARG A 36 -1.89 -1.40 -9.91
CA ARG A 36 -0.90 -0.34 -10.10
C ARG A 36 -1.50 0.87 -10.78
N ASP A 37 -2.16 0.66 -11.93
CA ASP A 37 -2.76 1.74 -12.72
C ASP A 37 -3.85 2.47 -11.91
N ARG A 38 -4.66 1.74 -11.12
CA ARG A 38 -5.68 2.34 -10.26
C ARG A 38 -5.07 3.24 -9.19
N ILE A 39 -4.01 2.77 -8.54
CA ILE A 39 -3.29 3.52 -7.51
C ILE A 39 -2.65 4.78 -8.09
N ILE A 40 -1.88 4.65 -9.19
CA ILE A 40 -1.23 5.80 -9.85
C ILE A 40 -2.26 6.88 -10.25
N HIS A 41 -3.42 6.45 -10.73
CA HIS A 41 -4.47 7.39 -11.12
C HIS A 41 -5.30 7.91 -9.94
N ALA A 42 -5.20 7.36 -8.73
CA ALA A 42 -5.99 7.76 -7.56
C ALA A 42 -5.74 9.22 -7.15
N THR A 43 -6.72 9.82 -6.48
CA THR A 43 -6.63 11.21 -6.02
C THR A 43 -5.61 11.31 -4.88
N ALA A 44 -5.62 10.34 -3.97
CA ALA A 44 -4.65 10.23 -2.88
C ALA A 44 -3.21 10.18 -3.39
N PHE A 45 -2.93 9.40 -4.45
CA PHE A 45 -1.58 9.31 -5.03
C PHE A 45 -1.11 10.64 -5.59
N ARG A 46 -1.97 11.35 -6.34
CA ARG A 46 -1.64 12.70 -6.86
C ARG A 46 -1.34 13.70 -5.74
N ARG A 47 -2.03 13.58 -4.59
CA ARG A 47 -1.82 14.46 -3.42
C ARG A 47 -0.47 14.23 -2.74
N LEU A 48 0.20 13.09 -2.97
CA LEU A 48 1.55 12.86 -2.45
C LEU A 48 2.57 13.87 -3.00
N LYS A 49 2.31 14.47 -4.18
CA LYS A 49 3.15 15.51 -4.77
C LYS A 49 3.32 16.73 -3.85
N GLU A 50 2.29 17.07 -3.10
CA GLU A 50 2.25 18.27 -2.26
C GLU A 50 2.46 17.95 -0.76
N LYS A 51 2.71 16.68 -0.42
CA LYS A 51 3.05 16.25 0.93
C LYS A 51 4.56 16.08 1.04
N THR A 52 5.18 16.87 1.89
CA THR A 52 6.59 16.69 2.26
C THR A 52 6.73 15.64 3.35
N GLN A 53 7.85 14.95 3.33
CA GLN A 53 8.39 14.30 4.52
C GLN A 53 9.01 15.43 5.34
N VAL A 54 8.57 15.64 6.59
CA VAL A 54 8.99 16.81 7.38
C VAL A 54 10.50 16.73 7.64
N PHE A 55 11.28 17.46 6.86
CA PHE A 55 12.66 17.82 7.15
C PHE A 55 12.70 19.30 7.55
N VAL A 56 13.43 19.58 8.62
CA VAL A 56 13.73 20.95 9.08
C VAL A 56 14.64 21.62 8.04
N ALA A 57 14.26 22.84 7.67
CA ALA A 57 14.77 23.59 6.53
C ALA A 57 16.19 24.18 6.68
N HIS A 58 17.17 23.41 7.18
CA HIS A 58 18.57 23.83 7.23
C HIS A 58 19.46 22.68 6.71
N GLU A 59 19.61 22.62 5.37
CA GLU A 59 20.68 22.00 4.56
C GLU A 59 20.12 21.24 3.33
N GLY A 60 20.00 21.92 2.18
CA GLY A 60 19.93 21.27 0.86
C GLY A 60 18.79 21.74 -0.07
N ASP A 61 19.13 21.93 -1.35
CA ASP A 61 18.22 22.42 -2.41
C ASP A 61 17.18 21.39 -2.91
N HIS A 62 17.14 20.17 -2.35
CA HIS A 62 16.37 19.04 -2.89
C HIS A 62 15.44 18.43 -1.83
N PHE A 63 14.28 19.05 -1.62
CA PHE A 63 13.25 18.50 -0.74
C PHE A 63 12.54 17.31 -1.38
N ARG A 64 12.64 16.12 -0.77
CA ARG A 64 11.85 14.96 -1.18
C ARG A 64 10.38 15.13 -0.78
N THR A 65 9.48 14.87 -1.73
CA THR A 65 8.05 14.74 -1.48
C THR A 65 7.72 13.27 -1.21
N ARG A 66 6.56 12.98 -0.63
CA ARG A 66 6.08 11.59 -0.51
C ARG A 66 5.87 10.93 -1.86
N LEU A 67 5.59 11.70 -2.91
CA LEU A 67 5.49 11.16 -4.27
C LEU A 67 6.85 10.68 -4.78
N THR A 68 7.90 11.50 -4.64
CA THR A 68 9.24 11.10 -5.07
C THR A 68 9.75 9.93 -4.25
N HIS A 69 9.50 9.92 -2.93
CA HIS A 69 9.77 8.78 -2.06
C HIS A 69 9.06 7.51 -2.54
N SER A 70 7.74 7.55 -2.74
CA SER A 70 6.96 6.40 -3.21
C SER A 70 7.45 5.86 -4.57
N LEU A 71 7.95 6.73 -5.46
CA LEU A 71 8.54 6.32 -6.74
C LEU A 71 9.90 5.64 -6.57
N GLU A 72 10.74 6.12 -5.65
CA GLU A 72 12.02 5.49 -5.29
C GLU A 72 11.78 4.10 -4.67
N VAL A 73 10.89 4.01 -3.68
CA VAL A 73 10.48 2.74 -3.06
C VAL A 73 9.96 1.76 -4.11
N ALA A 74 9.06 2.21 -5.00
CA ALA A 74 8.51 1.37 -6.06
C ALA A 74 9.58 0.85 -7.03
N GLN A 75 10.56 1.67 -7.39
CA GLN A 75 11.65 1.27 -8.27
C GLN A 75 12.55 0.23 -7.59
N VAL A 76 12.92 0.44 -6.33
CA VAL A 76 13.73 -0.50 -5.54
C VAL A 76 12.97 -1.82 -5.35
N ALA A 77 11.70 -1.77 -4.93
CA ALA A 77 10.85 -2.96 -4.74
C ALA A 77 10.74 -3.78 -6.02
N ARG A 78 10.49 -3.14 -7.16
CA ARG A 78 10.41 -3.80 -8.48
C ARG A 78 11.74 -4.48 -8.85
N SER A 79 12.86 -3.82 -8.58
CA SER A 79 14.20 -4.34 -8.86
C SER A 79 14.51 -5.59 -8.01
N LEU A 80 14.25 -5.50 -6.71
CA LEU A 80 14.44 -6.61 -5.77
C LEU A 80 13.52 -7.80 -6.12
N ALA A 81 12.23 -7.54 -6.37
CA ALA A 81 11.28 -8.56 -6.76
C ALA A 81 11.72 -9.28 -8.04
N THR A 82 12.16 -8.52 -9.06
CA THR A 82 12.67 -9.09 -10.32
C THR A 82 13.90 -9.97 -10.06
N ALA A 83 14.85 -9.50 -9.23
CA ALA A 83 16.08 -10.25 -8.93
C ALA A 83 15.81 -11.55 -8.15
N LEU A 84 14.74 -11.59 -7.34
CA LEU A 84 14.34 -12.74 -6.53
C LEU A 84 13.36 -13.68 -7.25
N GLY A 85 12.92 -13.34 -8.46
CA GLY A 85 11.89 -14.11 -9.18
C GLY A 85 10.49 -13.99 -8.58
N LEU A 86 10.21 -12.89 -7.89
CA LEU A 86 8.91 -12.54 -7.32
C LEU A 86 8.01 -11.81 -8.34
N GLU A 87 6.74 -11.62 -8.02
CA GLU A 87 5.83 -10.83 -8.85
C GLU A 87 6.11 -9.32 -8.73
N ALA A 88 6.86 -8.81 -9.71
CA ALA A 88 7.34 -7.43 -9.73
C ALA A 88 6.21 -6.39 -9.80
N ASP A 89 5.09 -6.68 -10.47
CA ASP A 89 3.97 -5.75 -10.54
C ASP A 89 3.25 -5.65 -9.18
N LEU A 90 3.17 -6.75 -8.41
CA LEU A 90 2.57 -6.73 -7.08
C LEU A 90 3.45 -5.94 -6.09
N ALA A 91 4.76 -6.21 -6.08
CA ALA A 91 5.70 -5.48 -5.22
C ALA A 91 5.70 -3.97 -5.49
N GLU A 92 5.73 -3.58 -6.78
CA GLU A 92 5.62 -2.18 -7.20
C GLU A 92 4.27 -1.56 -6.76
N THR A 93 3.17 -2.30 -6.92
CA THR A 93 1.83 -1.83 -6.57
C THR A 93 1.71 -1.53 -5.08
N ILE A 94 2.19 -2.42 -4.22
CA ILE A 94 2.17 -2.24 -2.76
C ILE A 94 3.05 -1.06 -2.36
N ALA A 95 4.26 -0.97 -2.93
CA ALA A 95 5.17 0.15 -2.71
C ALA A 95 4.56 1.50 -3.11
N LEU A 96 3.82 1.59 -4.22
CA LEU A 96 3.13 2.84 -4.61
C LEU A 96 1.96 3.20 -3.69
N ALA A 97 1.40 2.22 -2.99
CA ALA A 97 0.22 2.39 -2.16
C ALA A 97 0.53 2.67 -0.68
N HIS A 98 1.68 2.24 -0.16
CA HIS A 98 1.97 2.23 1.29
C HIS A 98 1.66 3.57 1.97
N ASP A 99 1.98 4.65 1.27
CA ASP A 99 2.00 6.01 1.81
C ASP A 99 0.72 6.84 1.57
N LEU A 100 -0.31 6.27 0.94
CA LEU A 100 -1.51 7.02 0.53
C LEU A 100 -2.26 7.68 1.71
N GLY A 101 -2.21 7.04 2.87
CA GLY A 101 -2.93 7.41 4.08
C GLY A 101 -2.28 8.49 4.92
N HIS A 102 -1.00 8.82 4.67
CA HIS A 102 -0.29 9.81 5.47
C HIS A 102 -0.96 11.18 5.42
N PRO A 103 -1.13 11.87 6.56
CA PRO A 103 -1.69 13.21 6.59
C PRO A 103 -0.70 14.27 6.07
N PRO A 104 -1.14 15.53 5.89
CA PRO A 104 -0.21 16.64 5.76
C PRO A 104 0.80 16.66 6.91
N PHE A 105 2.01 17.20 6.69
CA PHE A 105 3.07 17.33 7.70
C PHE A 105 3.61 15.99 8.26
N GLY A 106 3.51 14.90 7.49
CA GLY A 106 4.18 13.64 7.81
C GLY A 106 3.86 13.12 9.21
N HIS A 107 4.88 12.64 9.94
CA HIS A 107 4.70 12.09 11.29
C HIS A 107 4.14 13.11 12.28
N ALA A 108 4.55 14.38 12.21
CA ALA A 108 3.99 15.41 13.09
C ALA A 108 2.47 15.59 12.89
N GLY A 109 2.00 15.49 11.64
CA GLY A 109 0.57 15.52 11.35
C GLY A 109 -0.16 14.26 11.78
N GLU A 110 0.51 13.10 11.73
CA GLU A 110 -0.03 11.84 12.24
C GLU A 110 -0.16 11.84 13.75
N ASP A 111 0.89 12.25 14.47
CA ASP A 111 0.91 12.34 15.93
C ASP A 111 -0.20 13.27 16.43
N GLU A 112 -0.33 14.45 15.81
CA GLU A 112 -1.38 15.41 16.17
C GLU A 112 -2.77 14.85 15.84
N LEU A 113 -2.96 14.20 14.68
CA LEU A 113 -4.24 13.56 14.38
C LEU A 113 -4.55 12.41 15.33
N GLN A 114 -3.56 11.64 15.77
CA GLN A 114 -3.77 10.57 16.73
C GLN A 114 -4.31 11.13 18.05
N ILE A 115 -3.75 12.25 18.54
CA ILE A 115 -4.20 12.95 19.75
C ILE A 115 -5.61 13.51 19.55
N GLN A 116 -5.83 14.31 18.50
CA GLN A 116 -7.11 14.98 18.26
C GLN A 116 -8.25 14.00 17.95
N MET A 117 -7.92 12.83 17.40
CA MET A 117 -8.89 11.80 17.07
C MET A 117 -9.11 10.79 18.19
N GLU A 118 -8.43 10.87 19.34
CA GLU A 118 -8.62 9.94 20.47
C GLU A 118 -10.10 9.75 20.84
N PRO A 119 -10.95 10.80 20.96
CA PRO A 119 -12.39 10.65 21.25
C PRO A 119 -13.18 9.93 20.15
N PHE A 120 -12.60 9.77 18.96
CA PHE A 120 -13.20 9.17 17.77
C PHE A 120 -12.52 7.85 17.37
N GLY A 121 -11.65 7.32 18.22
CA GLY A 121 -10.94 6.05 18.00
C GLY A 121 -9.49 6.20 17.51
N GLY A 122 -8.96 7.40 17.40
CA GLY A 122 -7.57 7.66 17.01
C GLY A 122 -7.34 7.66 15.50
N PHE A 123 -6.06 7.75 15.12
CA PHE A 123 -5.59 7.78 13.74
C PHE A 123 -4.38 6.86 13.57
N ASP A 124 -4.25 6.25 12.38
CA ASP A 124 -3.13 5.41 11.97
C ASP A 124 -3.04 5.50 10.43
N HIS A 125 -1.89 5.92 9.90
CA HIS A 125 -1.74 6.13 8.45
C HIS A 125 -1.95 4.85 7.63
N ASN A 126 -1.56 3.67 8.15
CA ASN A 126 -1.72 2.40 7.43
C ASN A 126 -3.20 2.02 7.32
N VAL A 127 -3.97 2.21 8.40
CA VAL A 127 -5.43 2.07 8.35
C VAL A 127 -6.03 3.08 7.38
N GLN A 128 -5.52 4.31 7.38
CA GLN A 128 -6.02 5.34 6.47
C GLN A 128 -5.70 5.02 5.00
N THR A 129 -4.52 4.46 4.70
CA THR A 129 -4.16 3.92 3.38
C THR A 129 -5.19 2.87 2.95
N PHE A 130 -5.49 1.90 3.84
CA PHE A 130 -6.49 0.88 3.58
C PHE A 130 -7.89 1.48 3.30
N ARG A 131 -8.33 2.44 4.11
CA ARG A 131 -9.60 3.16 3.91
C ARG A 131 -9.64 3.92 2.59
N VAL A 132 -8.53 4.53 2.17
CA VAL A 132 -8.43 5.21 0.88
C VAL A 132 -8.74 4.25 -0.27
N VAL A 133 -8.08 3.09 -0.29
CA VAL A 133 -8.19 2.15 -1.41
C VAL A 133 -9.45 1.28 -1.36
N THR A 134 -10.06 1.09 -0.19
CA THR A 134 -11.28 0.27 -0.05
C THR A 134 -12.58 1.06 0.01
N LYS A 135 -12.53 2.37 0.33
CA LYS A 135 -13.74 3.15 0.61
C LYS A 135 -13.74 4.60 0.09
N LEU A 136 -12.67 5.36 0.32
CA LEU A 136 -12.72 6.82 0.14
C LEU A 136 -12.55 7.28 -1.31
N GLU A 137 -11.78 6.57 -2.13
CA GLU A 137 -11.69 6.88 -3.55
C GLU A 137 -13.03 6.63 -4.25
N ARG A 138 -13.47 7.59 -5.07
CA ARG A 138 -14.73 7.53 -5.83
C ARG A 138 -14.45 7.69 -7.32
N ARG A 139 -13.75 6.71 -7.89
CA ARG A 139 -13.36 6.67 -9.32
C ARG A 139 -14.26 5.79 -10.18
N TYR A 140 -15.00 4.89 -9.54
CA TYR A 140 -15.87 3.93 -10.21
C TYR A 140 -17.31 4.14 -9.73
N PRO A 141 -18.29 4.20 -10.64
CA PRO A 141 -19.67 4.49 -10.25
C PRO A 141 -20.37 3.32 -9.55
N ARG A 142 -19.81 2.10 -9.65
CA ARG A 142 -20.45 0.87 -9.17
C ARG A 142 -20.00 0.41 -7.78
N TRP A 143 -18.93 0.98 -7.24
CA TRP A 143 -18.38 0.59 -5.94
C TRP A 143 -17.57 1.72 -5.31
N GLU A 144 -17.42 1.67 -3.99
CA GLU A 144 -16.51 2.53 -3.26
C GLU A 144 -15.06 2.01 -3.37
N GLY A 145 -14.09 2.91 -3.22
CA GLY A 145 -12.67 2.57 -3.33
C GLY A 145 -12.22 2.23 -4.75
N LEU A 146 -11.09 1.53 -4.81
CA LEU A 146 -10.41 1.10 -6.03
C LEU A 146 -10.68 -0.36 -6.38
N ASN A 147 -11.37 -1.12 -5.52
CA ASN A 147 -11.67 -2.54 -5.72
C ASN A 147 -10.42 -3.35 -6.10
N LEU A 148 -9.33 -3.17 -5.35
CA LEU A 148 -8.04 -3.83 -5.59
C LEU A 148 -8.14 -5.34 -5.35
N THR A 149 -7.15 -6.07 -5.84
CA THR A 149 -6.99 -7.50 -5.64
C THR A 149 -6.75 -7.83 -4.16
N TRP A 150 -7.09 -9.05 -3.76
CA TRP A 150 -6.85 -9.55 -2.40
C TRP A 150 -5.38 -9.40 -2.02
N GLU A 151 -4.45 -9.79 -2.91
CA GLU A 151 -3.01 -9.75 -2.66
C GLU A 151 -2.51 -8.33 -2.43
N THR A 152 -3.05 -7.37 -3.20
CA THR A 152 -2.70 -5.97 -3.01
C THR A 152 -3.23 -5.42 -1.68
N LEU A 153 -4.47 -5.76 -1.31
CA LEU A 153 -5.04 -5.33 -0.03
C LEU A 153 -4.32 -5.96 1.16
N GLU A 154 -3.96 -7.23 1.03
CA GLU A 154 -3.19 -8.00 1.99
C GLU A 154 -1.80 -7.39 2.22
N GLY A 155 -1.07 -7.14 1.12
CA GLY A 155 0.24 -6.51 1.19
C GLY A 155 0.19 -5.09 1.75
N VAL A 156 -0.79 -4.29 1.34
CA VAL A 156 -0.97 -2.93 1.87
C VAL A 156 -1.10 -2.93 3.39
N ILE A 157 -1.89 -3.85 3.97
CA ILE A 157 -2.12 -3.84 5.42
C ILE A 157 -1.08 -4.60 6.24
N LYS A 158 -0.44 -5.63 5.66
CA LYS A 158 0.48 -6.53 6.36
C LYS A 158 1.95 -6.44 5.93
N HIS A 159 2.36 -5.49 5.08
CA HIS A 159 3.76 -5.39 4.63
C HIS A 159 4.77 -5.32 5.79
N ASN A 160 4.39 -4.75 6.94
CA ASN A 160 5.19 -4.68 8.18
C ASN A 160 4.99 -5.88 9.13
N GLY A 161 4.34 -6.95 8.67
CA GLY A 161 4.05 -8.16 9.43
C GLY A 161 2.58 -8.31 9.85
N PRO A 162 2.26 -9.39 10.59
CA PRO A 162 0.92 -9.66 11.10
C PRO A 162 0.36 -8.51 11.94
N VAL A 163 -0.96 -8.32 11.87
CA VAL A 163 -1.65 -7.19 12.51
C VAL A 163 -2.75 -7.61 13.48
N SER A 164 -2.87 -8.91 13.78
CA SER A 164 -3.89 -9.45 14.70
C SER A 164 -3.90 -8.76 16.06
N GLU A 165 -2.73 -8.40 16.60
CA GLU A 165 -2.60 -7.70 17.89
C GLU A 165 -3.06 -6.22 17.85
N LYS A 166 -3.26 -5.67 16.65
CA LYS A 166 -3.70 -4.28 16.45
C LYS A 166 -5.23 -4.19 16.32
N LEU A 167 -5.93 -5.30 16.07
CA LEU A 167 -7.36 -5.29 15.73
C LEU A 167 -8.27 -4.82 16.87
N ASP A 168 -7.84 -4.99 18.12
CA ASP A 168 -8.58 -4.49 19.29
C ASP A 168 -8.46 -2.97 19.48
N ARG A 169 -7.56 -2.30 18.73
CA ARG A 169 -7.40 -0.84 18.80
C ARG A 169 -8.56 -0.17 18.08
N PRO A 170 -9.20 0.85 18.66
CA PRO A 170 -10.30 1.58 18.01
C PRO A 170 -9.95 2.12 16.61
N SER A 171 -8.71 2.52 16.38
CA SER A 171 -8.25 3.05 15.08
C SER A 171 -8.24 1.99 13.99
N TRP A 172 -8.18 0.70 14.34
CA TRP A 172 -8.13 -0.44 13.43
C TRP A 172 -9.50 -1.03 13.10
N ASN A 173 -10.59 -0.48 13.65
CA ASN A 173 -11.96 -0.97 13.47
C ASN A 173 -12.35 -1.08 11.98
N ALA A 174 -11.88 -0.17 11.12
CA ALA A 174 -12.17 -0.24 9.68
C ALA A 174 -11.65 -1.52 9.01
N ILE A 175 -10.53 -2.06 9.47
CA ILE A 175 -9.96 -3.32 8.97
C ILE A 175 -10.70 -4.50 9.59
N ALA A 176 -10.92 -4.47 10.91
CA ALA A 176 -11.65 -5.51 11.62
C ALA A 176 -13.05 -5.73 11.03
N GLU A 177 -13.79 -4.67 10.72
CA GLU A 177 -15.10 -4.76 10.07
C GLU A 177 -15.03 -5.24 8.63
N PHE A 178 -14.00 -4.81 7.87
CA PHE A 178 -13.85 -5.22 6.48
C PHE A 178 -13.53 -6.72 6.35
N ASP A 179 -12.72 -7.23 7.29
CA ASP A 179 -12.13 -8.56 7.22
C ASP A 179 -13.08 -9.70 7.62
N LYS A 180 -14.15 -9.40 8.37
CA LYS A 180 -15.18 -10.38 8.80
C LYS A 180 -15.69 -11.28 7.67
N ASP A 181 -15.80 -10.73 6.46
CA ASP A 181 -16.32 -11.42 5.28
C ASP A 181 -15.31 -11.45 4.11
N TYR A 182 -14.03 -11.12 4.33
CA TYR A 182 -13.03 -11.05 3.26
C TYR A 182 -11.76 -11.87 3.51
N ASP A 183 -11.40 -12.11 4.79
CA ASP A 183 -10.27 -12.95 5.22
C ASP A 183 -8.93 -12.62 4.53
N LEU A 184 -8.28 -11.56 4.99
CA LEU A 184 -6.93 -11.13 4.60
C LEU A 184 -5.82 -11.90 5.33
N GLY A 185 -6.16 -12.94 6.11
CA GLY A 185 -5.18 -13.71 6.88
C GLY A 185 -4.36 -12.83 7.84
N LEU A 186 -5.03 -11.95 8.61
CA LEU A 186 -4.41 -10.87 9.40
C LEU A 186 -3.40 -11.32 10.47
N SER A 187 -3.39 -12.60 10.84
CA SER A 187 -2.47 -13.22 11.81
C SER A 187 -1.20 -13.82 11.18
N THR A 188 -1.10 -13.84 9.85
CA THR A 188 0.02 -14.45 9.11
C THR A 188 0.86 -13.38 8.41
N TRP A 189 2.09 -13.71 8.04
CA TRP A 189 2.93 -12.82 7.24
C TRP A 189 2.31 -12.55 5.87
N ALA A 190 2.62 -11.39 5.31
CA ALA A 190 2.23 -11.04 3.96
C ALA A 190 3.01 -11.83 2.90
N SER A 191 2.62 -11.71 1.64
CA SER A 191 3.40 -12.26 0.52
C SER A 191 4.86 -11.76 0.53
N ALA A 192 5.75 -12.48 -0.15
CA ALA A 192 7.15 -12.09 -0.25
C ALA A 192 7.32 -10.72 -0.95
N GLU A 193 6.44 -10.40 -1.90
CA GLU A 193 6.37 -9.11 -2.60
C GLU A 193 6.06 -7.96 -1.64
N ALA A 194 5.13 -8.16 -0.71
CA ALA A 194 4.80 -7.17 0.31
C ALA A 194 5.97 -6.92 1.27
N GLN A 195 6.66 -7.98 1.68
CA GLN A 195 7.84 -7.86 2.54
C GLN A 195 9.00 -7.17 1.80
N VAL A 196 9.18 -7.44 0.50
CA VAL A 196 10.13 -6.71 -0.35
C VAL A 196 9.76 -5.23 -0.46
N ALA A 197 8.48 -4.90 -0.58
CA ALA A 197 8.05 -3.50 -0.58
C ALA A 197 8.38 -2.78 0.73
N ALA A 198 8.20 -3.43 1.89
CA ALA A 198 8.62 -2.88 3.18
C ALA A 198 10.13 -2.67 3.28
N LEU A 199 10.94 -3.66 2.87
CA LEU A 199 12.39 -3.53 2.85
C LEU A 199 12.86 -2.44 1.88
N ALA A 200 12.16 -2.25 0.75
CA ALA A 200 12.45 -1.18 -0.19
C ALA A 200 12.17 0.20 0.41
N ASP A 201 11.16 0.33 1.27
CA ASP A 201 10.85 1.56 2.01
C ASP A 201 11.99 1.91 2.97
N ASP A 202 12.45 0.94 3.77
CA ASP A 202 13.60 1.10 4.66
C ASP A 202 14.87 1.49 3.90
N ILE A 203 15.12 0.89 2.73
CA ILE A 203 16.28 1.22 1.89
C ILE A 203 16.16 2.65 1.34
N ALA A 204 15.00 3.07 0.85
CA ALA A 204 14.80 4.42 0.29
C ALA A 204 14.87 5.50 1.37
N TYR A 205 14.40 5.19 2.59
CA TYR A 205 14.45 6.10 3.74
C TYR A 205 15.90 6.40 4.18
N ASN A 206 16.81 5.41 4.06
CA ASN A 206 18.19 5.50 4.53
C ASN A 206 19.22 5.92 3.45
N ASN A 207 18.78 6.17 2.21
CA ASN A 207 19.62 6.67 1.11
C ASN A 207 19.46 8.17 0.89
#